data_AF-A0A2M7YXI6-F1
#
_entry.id   AF-A0A2M7YXI6-F1
#
_cell.length_a   1.000
_cell.length_b   1.000
_cell.length_c   1.000
_cell.angle_alpha   90.00
_cell.angle_beta   90.00
_cell.angle_gamma   90.00
#
_symmetry.space_group_name_H-M   'P 1'
#
loop_
_entity.id
_entity.type
_entity.pdbx_description
1 polymer ?
#
loop_
_entity_poly.entity_id
_entity_poly.type
_entity_poly.pdbx_seq_one_letter_code
_entity_poly.pdbx_strand_id
1 'polypeptide(L)'
;MSWQCVAGARNDKVVDLVKTLRKEIRNEQLTRFSTHMNKIVVGQPQAIDRLSDSFSRLIAGVHDPERPLLTMMFMGPTGVGKTETVRALSETIFGNKRAYTRVNCQEYSAHYNISKLLGSPPGYVGGEIRPLLAQENLDRHHKRALECQTGLVSEAGSKLNRLFPPESERYLNIVLFDEIEKAHPKLWNLLLGILEDGTVVLGNNEEVDFRQSIIILTTNVGSDAMGAHLGQTNIGFSAGTDSALMNKNIEESALRAAKKVFPFEFLNRFDDIITYHTLEEDHLYGILDILIGQVHQRSLMCAEPFLLEISDQAKARLVEAGRDLQYGARPLKRVVEKEIVTPISRYICSDQIRKGDLITVDVDGVDGGLVFRKETGVTSWEELESLGPFPQNQWSKNDLGVKDDGGEKKELVEEITQVVATAGCMTGAED
;
A
#
# COMPACT_ATOMS: atom_id res chain seq x y z
N MET A 1 39.38 26.25 -28.56
CA MET A 1 38.96 25.27 -29.60
C MET A 1 37.45 25.10 -29.48
N SER A 2 36.71 25.13 -30.58
CA SER A 2 35.25 25.06 -30.57
C SER A 2 34.75 23.62 -30.60
N TRP A 3 34.09 23.17 -29.53
CA TRP A 3 33.32 21.94 -29.54
C TRP A 3 31.99 22.17 -30.25
N GLN A 4 31.94 21.94 -31.56
CA GLN A 4 30.69 21.95 -32.32
C GLN A 4 29.85 20.71 -31.96
N CYS A 5 28.54 20.91 -31.80
CA CYS A 5 27.63 19.85 -31.38
C CYS A 5 27.43 18.80 -32.46
N VAL A 6 27.81 17.55 -32.18
CA VAL A 6 27.32 16.37 -32.90
C VAL A 6 26.08 15.83 -32.19
N ALA A 7 25.04 16.67 -32.14
CA ALA A 7 23.75 16.39 -31.53
C ALA A 7 22.67 16.25 -32.62
N GLY A 8 22.02 15.09 -32.68
CA GLY A 8 21.09 14.72 -33.76
C GLY A 8 20.91 13.21 -33.80
N ALA A 9 21.65 12.52 -34.67
CA ALA A 9 21.44 11.09 -34.97
C ALA A 9 21.80 10.06 -33.87
N ARG A 10 22.30 10.50 -32.69
CA ARG A 10 22.77 9.59 -31.63
C ARG A 10 21.76 9.36 -30.52
N ASN A 11 20.78 10.25 -30.35
CA ASN A 11 19.84 10.17 -29.21
C ASN A 11 18.78 9.08 -29.43
N ASP A 12 18.14 9.06 -30.61
CA ASP A 12 17.06 8.11 -30.91
C ASP A 12 17.52 6.66 -30.86
N LYS A 13 18.74 6.37 -31.31
CA LYS A 13 19.34 5.03 -31.20
C LYS A 13 19.61 4.60 -29.75
N VAL A 14 19.93 5.54 -28.85
CA VAL A 14 20.06 5.25 -27.41
C VAL A 14 18.69 5.05 -26.79
N VAL A 15 17.71 5.88 -27.14
CA VAL A 15 16.32 5.75 -26.67
C VAL A 15 15.69 4.42 -27.11
N ASP A 16 15.86 4.00 -28.36
CA ASP A 16 15.36 2.71 -28.84
C ASP A 16 16.16 1.52 -28.30
N LEU A 17 17.48 1.64 -28.10
CA LEU A 17 18.26 0.60 -27.43
C LEU A 17 17.80 0.44 -25.97
N VAL A 18 17.51 1.53 -25.25
CA VAL A 18 16.95 1.50 -23.89
C VAL A 18 15.53 0.91 -23.89
N LYS A 19 14.65 1.24 -24.85
CA LYS A 19 13.34 0.60 -25.00
C LYS A 19 13.45 -0.91 -25.30
N THR A 20 14.44 -1.32 -26.08
CA THR A 20 14.67 -2.73 -26.46
C THR A 20 15.21 -3.52 -25.27
N LEU A 21 16.22 -3.00 -24.57
CA LEU A 21 16.74 -3.58 -23.32
C LEU A 21 15.66 -3.66 -22.23
N ARG A 22 14.78 -2.65 -22.13
CA ARG A 22 13.59 -2.66 -21.24
C ARG A 22 12.58 -3.78 -21.58
N LYS A 23 12.53 -4.27 -22.83
CA LYS A 23 11.66 -5.40 -23.23
C LYS A 23 12.25 -6.76 -22.86
N GLU A 24 13.56 -6.94 -23.02
CA GLU A 24 14.18 -8.26 -22.99
C GLU A 24 14.60 -8.73 -21.59
N ILE A 25 14.96 -7.81 -20.68
CA ILE A 25 15.35 -8.16 -19.29
C ILE A 25 14.32 -7.66 -18.29
N ARG A 26 13.13 -8.26 -18.29
CA ARG A 26 12.19 -8.14 -17.17
C ARG A 26 12.77 -8.86 -15.96
N ASN A 27 13.36 -8.10 -15.03
CA ASN A 27 13.79 -8.63 -13.74
C ASN A 27 12.56 -9.21 -13.01
N GLU A 28 12.58 -10.52 -12.73
CA GLU A 28 11.44 -11.22 -12.17
C GLU A 28 11.03 -10.61 -10.81
N GLN A 29 11.98 -10.22 -9.97
CA GLN A 29 11.71 -9.57 -8.69
C GLN A 29 10.95 -8.23 -8.86
N LEU A 30 11.25 -7.44 -9.90
CA LEU A 30 10.52 -6.19 -10.18
C LEU A 30 9.13 -6.45 -10.77
N THR A 31 8.97 -7.55 -11.51
CA THR A 31 7.67 -7.97 -12.06
C THR A 31 6.76 -8.46 -10.93
N ARG A 32 7.26 -9.37 -10.06
CA ARG A 32 6.59 -9.82 -8.83
C ARG A 32 6.21 -8.64 -7.93
N PHE A 33 7.13 -7.68 -7.72
CA PHE A 33 6.89 -6.45 -6.98
C PHE A 33 5.72 -5.63 -7.56
N SER A 34 5.78 -5.24 -8.84
CA SER A 34 4.74 -4.41 -9.46
C SER A 34 3.38 -5.13 -9.48
N THR A 35 3.35 -6.45 -9.75
CA THR A 35 2.12 -7.25 -9.65
C THR A 35 1.55 -7.28 -8.24
N HIS A 36 2.37 -7.41 -7.19
CA HIS A 36 1.91 -7.38 -5.80
C HIS A 36 1.41 -5.98 -5.41
N MET A 37 2.12 -4.92 -5.79
CA MET A 37 1.69 -3.54 -5.54
C MET A 37 0.34 -3.21 -6.21
N ASN A 38 0.13 -3.62 -7.47
CA ASN A 38 -1.15 -3.46 -8.17
C ASN A 38 -2.30 -4.29 -7.56
N LYS A 39 -2.00 -5.45 -6.95
CA LYS A 39 -3.00 -6.26 -6.21
C LYS A 39 -3.46 -5.62 -4.89
N ILE A 40 -2.79 -4.58 -4.39
CA ILE A 40 -3.12 -3.90 -3.12
C ILE A 40 -3.53 -2.43 -3.31
N VAL A 41 -2.82 -1.68 -4.16
CA VAL A 41 -3.00 -0.23 -4.34
C VAL A 41 -3.83 0.04 -5.60
N VAL A 42 -5.14 -0.17 -5.49
CA VAL A 42 -6.10 -0.02 -6.60
C VAL A 42 -6.14 1.42 -7.12
N GLY A 43 -6.19 1.58 -8.45
CA GLY A 43 -6.45 2.86 -9.10
C GLY A 43 -5.28 3.84 -9.16
N GLN A 44 -4.05 3.43 -8.82
CA GLN A 44 -2.87 4.30 -8.77
C GLN A 44 -1.70 3.78 -9.64
N PRO A 45 -1.91 3.36 -10.91
CA PRO A 45 -0.89 2.69 -11.72
C PRO A 45 0.39 3.53 -11.86
N GLN A 46 0.26 4.83 -12.08
CA GLN A 46 1.41 5.74 -12.20
C GLN A 46 2.25 5.83 -10.93
N ALA A 47 1.61 5.80 -9.75
CA ALA A 47 2.34 5.79 -8.49
C ALA A 47 3.13 4.48 -8.30
N ILE A 48 2.58 3.37 -8.78
CA ILE A 48 3.22 2.05 -8.75
C ILE A 48 4.35 1.96 -9.78
N ASP A 49 4.20 2.55 -10.97
CA ASP A 49 5.26 2.64 -11.98
C ASP A 49 6.45 3.46 -11.46
N ARG A 50 6.19 4.67 -10.91
CA ARG A 50 7.22 5.52 -10.28
C ARG A 50 7.90 4.80 -9.11
N LEU A 51 7.13 4.12 -8.26
CA LEU A 51 7.67 3.31 -7.16
C LEU A 51 8.50 2.12 -7.69
N SER A 52 8.12 1.52 -8.81
CA SER A 52 8.86 0.40 -9.42
C SER A 52 10.18 0.87 -10.04
N ASP A 53 10.21 2.01 -10.73
CA ASP A 53 11.44 2.66 -11.19
C ASP A 53 12.34 3.08 -10.00
N SER A 54 11.75 3.51 -8.87
CA SER A 54 12.46 3.81 -7.62
C SER A 54 13.07 2.58 -6.95
N PHE A 55 12.27 1.51 -6.81
CA PHE A 55 12.70 0.23 -6.27
C PHE A 55 13.74 -0.46 -7.17
N SER A 56 13.72 -0.19 -8.48
CA SER A 56 14.75 -0.66 -9.43
C SER A 56 16.13 -0.04 -9.17
N ARG A 57 16.21 1.23 -8.76
CA ARG A 57 17.46 1.92 -8.39
C ARG A 57 18.06 1.33 -7.11
N LEU A 58 17.22 1.13 -6.10
CA LEU A 58 17.57 0.43 -4.85
C LEU A 58 18.14 -0.97 -5.16
N ILE A 59 17.41 -1.78 -5.93
CA ILE A 59 17.79 -3.14 -6.32
C ILE A 59 19.04 -3.20 -7.23
N ALA A 60 19.35 -2.13 -7.94
CA ALA A 60 20.57 -2.01 -8.73
C ALA A 60 21.80 -1.62 -7.89
N GLY A 61 21.61 -1.17 -6.63
CA GLY A 61 22.71 -0.70 -5.77
C GLY A 61 23.32 0.64 -6.21
N VAL A 62 22.64 1.40 -7.09
CA VAL A 62 23.14 2.67 -7.64
C VAL A 62 22.53 3.85 -6.85
N HIS A 63 23.01 4.03 -5.63
CA HIS A 63 22.65 5.12 -4.72
C HIS A 63 23.90 5.91 -4.28
N ASP A 64 23.69 7.10 -3.74
CA ASP A 64 24.73 7.90 -3.08
C ASP A 64 24.98 7.31 -1.67
N PRO A 65 26.19 6.81 -1.35
CA PRO A 65 26.44 6.10 -0.10
C PRO A 65 26.37 6.98 1.15
N GLU A 66 26.41 8.31 1.01
CA GLU A 66 26.29 9.25 2.13
C GLU A 66 24.85 9.76 2.35
N ARG A 67 23.86 9.19 1.64
CA ARG A 67 22.45 9.57 1.75
C ARG A 67 21.53 8.38 1.99
N PRO A 68 20.27 8.63 2.43
CA PRO A 68 19.27 7.57 2.50
C PRO A 68 19.05 6.91 1.14
N LEU A 69 18.94 5.59 1.12
CA LEU A 69 18.90 4.74 -0.08
C LEU A 69 17.86 5.15 -1.12
N LEU A 70 16.74 5.71 -0.66
CA LEU A 70 15.63 6.19 -1.47
C LEU A 70 14.76 7.14 -0.65
N THR A 71 14.50 8.32 -1.21
CA THR A 71 13.74 9.40 -0.57
C THR A 71 12.52 9.76 -1.43
N MET A 72 11.31 9.60 -0.87
CA MET A 72 10.06 9.76 -1.62
C MET A 72 9.05 10.66 -0.91
N MET A 73 8.34 11.47 -1.68
CA MET A 73 7.24 12.32 -1.20
C MET A 73 5.93 11.97 -1.90
N PHE A 74 4.98 11.37 -1.17
CA PHE A 74 3.68 10.96 -1.66
C PHE A 74 2.65 12.09 -1.48
N MET A 75 2.19 12.67 -2.59
CA MET A 75 1.19 13.74 -2.64
C MET A 75 -0.17 13.19 -3.09
N GLY A 76 -1.29 13.70 -2.56
CA GLY A 76 -2.63 13.32 -3.04
C GLY A 76 -3.73 13.63 -2.02
N PRO A 77 -5.02 13.43 -2.36
CA PRO A 77 -6.13 13.52 -1.41
C PRO A 77 -6.03 12.53 -0.23
N THR A 78 -6.96 12.61 0.73
CA THR A 78 -7.01 11.62 1.82
C THR A 78 -7.65 10.31 1.33
N GLY A 79 -7.21 9.16 1.86
CA GLY A 79 -7.83 7.85 1.55
C GLY A 79 -7.53 7.23 0.18
N VAL A 80 -6.69 7.84 -0.65
CA VAL A 80 -6.35 7.37 -2.02
C VAL A 80 -5.23 6.32 -2.10
N GLY A 81 -4.81 5.74 -0.97
CA GLY A 81 -3.82 4.66 -0.93
C GLY A 81 -2.40 5.04 -0.48
N LYS A 82 -2.04 6.33 -0.34
CA LYS A 82 -0.66 6.78 0.05
C LYS A 82 0.00 5.94 1.16
N THR A 83 -0.67 5.77 2.29
CA THR A 83 -0.18 5.01 3.46
C THR A 83 -0.25 3.49 3.24
N GLU A 84 -1.12 3.01 2.33
CA GLU A 84 -1.24 1.58 2.00
C GLU A 84 -0.09 1.12 1.09
N THR A 85 0.36 1.97 0.17
CA THR A 85 1.59 1.74 -0.61
C THR A 85 2.79 1.45 0.29
N VAL A 86 2.92 2.17 1.41
CA VAL A 86 4.00 1.95 2.39
C VAL A 86 3.86 0.60 3.09
N ARG A 87 2.63 0.15 3.36
CA ARG A 87 2.37 -1.17 3.95
C ARG A 87 2.66 -2.29 2.97
N ALA A 88 2.25 -2.16 1.70
CA ALA A 88 2.55 -3.12 0.64
C ALA A 88 4.06 -3.19 0.34
N LEU A 89 4.77 -2.06 0.37
CA LEU A 89 6.23 -2.01 0.30
C LEU A 89 6.89 -2.72 1.50
N SER A 90 6.41 -2.47 2.72
CA SER A 90 6.90 -3.12 3.95
C SER A 90 6.62 -4.62 3.96
N GLU A 91 5.47 -5.03 3.44
CA GLU A 91 5.11 -6.43 3.24
C GLU A 91 6.01 -7.11 2.21
N THR A 92 6.28 -6.46 1.08
CA THR A 92 7.12 -7.04 0.05
C THR A 92 8.59 -7.15 0.49
N ILE A 93 9.11 -6.13 1.16
CA ILE A 93 10.52 -6.10 1.60
C ILE A 93 10.75 -7.02 2.81
N PHE A 94 9.92 -6.94 3.86
CA PHE A 94 10.14 -7.62 5.15
C PHE A 94 9.18 -8.78 5.44
N GLY A 95 8.16 -9.00 4.59
CA GLY A 95 7.10 -9.99 4.83
C GLY A 95 6.03 -9.55 5.84
N ASN A 96 5.95 -8.25 6.19
CA ASN A 96 4.98 -7.77 7.18
C ASN A 96 4.48 -6.34 6.89
N LYS A 97 3.16 -6.19 6.71
CA LYS A 97 2.44 -4.92 6.49
C LYS A 97 2.70 -3.82 7.53
N ARG A 98 3.29 -4.12 8.70
CA ARG A 98 3.60 -3.18 9.79
C ARG A 98 5.11 -2.98 10.03
N ALA A 99 5.97 -3.48 9.15
CA ALA A 99 7.43 -3.43 9.30
C ALA A 99 8.04 -2.08 8.86
N TYR A 100 7.55 -0.98 9.43
CA TYR A 100 8.06 0.37 9.20
C TYR A 100 7.90 1.26 10.44
N THR A 101 8.78 2.24 10.59
CA THR A 101 8.74 3.22 11.67
C THR A 101 7.87 4.40 11.27
N ARG A 102 6.65 4.49 11.83
CA ARG A 102 5.70 5.58 11.55
C ARG A 102 5.88 6.75 12.52
N VAL A 103 6.08 7.93 11.97
CA VAL A 103 6.08 9.23 12.65
C VAL A 103 4.82 9.98 12.23
N ASN A 104 3.89 10.16 13.15
CA ASN A 104 2.66 10.93 12.92
C ASN A 104 2.95 12.43 13.06
N CYS A 105 3.07 13.15 11.95
CA CYS A 105 3.56 14.53 11.95
C CYS A 105 2.62 15.51 12.67
N GLN A 106 1.32 15.18 12.80
CA GLN A 106 0.35 15.96 13.56
C GLN A 106 0.71 16.07 15.05
N GLU A 107 1.34 15.05 15.64
CA GLU A 107 1.81 15.06 17.03
C GLU A 107 2.99 16.03 17.23
N TYR A 108 3.73 16.34 16.16
CA TYR A 108 4.91 17.23 16.16
C TYR A 108 4.59 18.65 15.66
N SER A 109 3.31 19.02 15.64
CA SER A 109 2.81 20.38 15.37
C SER A 109 3.33 21.43 16.36
N ALA A 110 3.62 21.03 17.60
CA ALA A 110 4.25 21.87 18.62
C ALA A 110 5.74 21.54 18.79
N HIS A 111 6.60 22.56 18.79
CA HIS A 111 8.07 22.39 18.74
C HIS A 111 8.65 21.54 19.88
N TYR A 112 8.01 21.53 21.06
CA TYR A 112 8.48 20.78 22.22
C TYR A 112 8.19 19.28 22.13
N ASN A 113 7.21 18.84 21.32
CA ASN A 113 6.96 17.41 21.12
C ASN A 113 8.10 16.74 20.32
N ILE A 114 8.95 17.51 19.63
CA ILE A 114 10.09 16.98 18.85
C ILE A 114 11.10 16.25 19.75
N SER A 115 11.20 16.54 21.06
CA SER A 115 12.05 15.74 21.97
C SER A 115 11.54 14.30 22.19
N LYS A 116 10.28 13.97 21.83
CA LYS A 116 9.82 12.57 21.79
C LYS A 116 10.39 11.79 20.60
N LEU A 117 10.67 12.51 19.51
CA LEU A 117 11.28 11.94 18.31
C LEU A 117 12.78 11.71 18.49
N LEU A 118 13.46 12.68 19.13
CA LEU A 118 14.92 12.77 19.24
C LEU A 118 15.49 12.43 20.62
N GLY A 119 14.65 12.20 21.63
CA GLY A 119 15.08 12.21 23.03
C GLY A 119 15.21 13.61 23.62
N SER A 120 15.36 13.66 24.94
CA SER A 120 15.64 14.89 25.69
C SER A 120 17.14 15.01 26.00
N PRO A 121 17.72 16.21 26.08
CA PRO A 121 19.13 16.36 26.43
C PRO A 121 19.48 15.81 27.81
N PRO A 122 20.73 15.35 28.04
CA PRO A 122 21.18 14.89 29.34
C PRO A 122 20.88 15.94 30.44
N GLY A 123 20.26 15.49 31.53
CA GLY A 123 19.83 16.35 32.64
C GLY A 123 18.41 16.95 32.50
N TYR A 124 17.71 16.76 31.38
CA TYR A 124 16.31 17.16 31.22
C TYR A 124 15.35 16.02 31.60
N VAL A 125 14.17 16.38 32.11
CA VAL A 125 13.07 15.44 32.40
C VAL A 125 12.69 14.69 31.12
N GLY A 126 12.72 13.36 31.17
CA GLY A 126 12.48 12.51 30.00
C GLY A 126 13.73 12.00 29.29
N GLY A 127 14.95 12.23 29.82
CA GLY A 127 16.19 11.64 29.30
C GLY A 127 16.23 10.09 29.34
N GLU A 128 15.39 9.45 30.16
CA GLU A 128 15.21 7.99 30.21
C GLU A 128 14.32 7.44 29.07
N ILE A 129 13.59 8.31 28.37
CA ILE A 129 12.68 7.92 27.29
C ILE A 129 13.50 7.74 26.01
N ARG A 130 13.66 6.48 25.58
CA ARG A 130 14.35 6.12 24.34
C ARG A 130 13.75 6.85 23.12
N PRO A 131 14.56 7.52 22.28
CA PRO A 131 14.07 8.22 21.08
C PRO A 131 13.34 7.30 20.09
N LEU A 132 12.26 7.78 19.47
CA LEU A 132 11.58 7.03 18.41
C LEU A 132 12.48 6.76 17.20
N LEU A 133 13.43 7.64 16.91
CA LEU A 133 14.41 7.51 15.82
C LEU A 133 15.74 6.85 16.24
N ALA A 134 15.90 6.33 17.46
CA ALA A 134 17.13 5.62 17.84
C ALA A 134 17.41 4.42 16.90
N GLN A 135 18.68 4.11 16.62
CA GLN A 135 19.08 3.09 15.63
C GLN A 135 18.39 1.73 15.84
N GLU A 136 18.29 1.27 17.09
CA GLU A 136 17.58 0.04 17.47
C GLU A 136 16.11 0.03 17.00
N ASN A 137 15.44 1.19 17.00
CA ASN A 137 14.06 1.35 16.52
C ASN A 137 13.94 1.42 14.99
N LEU A 138 15.03 1.67 14.26
CA LEU A 138 15.07 1.58 12.79
C LEU A 138 15.33 0.13 12.36
N ASP A 139 16.40 -0.48 12.89
CA ASP A 139 16.89 -1.81 12.51
C ASP A 139 15.91 -2.96 12.79
N ARG A 140 15.12 -2.84 13.88
CA ARG A 140 14.29 -3.92 14.45
C ARG A 140 13.44 -4.68 13.44
N HIS A 141 12.95 -4.01 12.40
CA HIS A 141 12.03 -4.59 11.42
C HIS A 141 12.75 -5.54 10.46
N HIS A 142 13.99 -5.22 10.11
CA HIS A 142 14.83 -6.05 9.26
C HIS A 142 15.51 -7.16 10.05
N LYS A 143 16.02 -6.87 11.26
CA LYS A 143 16.53 -7.90 12.20
C LYS A 143 15.50 -9.02 12.37
N ARG A 144 14.25 -8.65 12.66
CA ARG A 144 13.11 -9.59 12.75
C ARG A 144 12.77 -10.30 11.44
N ALA A 145 12.89 -9.62 10.29
CA ALA A 145 12.65 -10.26 8.98
C ALA A 145 13.66 -11.38 8.71
N LEU A 146 14.95 -11.15 9.01
CA LEU A 146 16.00 -12.16 8.88
C LEU A 146 15.80 -13.32 9.88
N GLU A 147 15.46 -13.03 11.14
CA GLU A 147 15.12 -14.02 12.17
C GLU A 147 13.95 -14.93 11.74
N CYS A 148 12.89 -14.35 11.16
CA CYS A 148 11.72 -15.09 10.66
C CYS A 148 11.91 -15.65 9.24
N GLN A 149 13.01 -15.32 8.56
CA GLN A 149 13.28 -15.62 7.14
C GLN A 149 12.19 -15.12 6.16
N THR A 150 11.61 -13.95 6.42
CA THR A 150 10.49 -13.38 5.65
C THR A 150 10.90 -12.25 4.70
N GLY A 151 10.15 -12.08 3.60
CA GLY A 151 10.27 -10.98 2.63
C GLY A 151 11.48 -11.07 1.69
N LEU A 152 11.53 -10.14 0.72
CA LEU A 152 12.62 -10.07 -0.28
C LEU A 152 14.02 -9.85 0.30
N VAL A 153 14.15 -9.37 1.55
CA VAL A 153 15.46 -9.30 2.23
C VAL A 153 16.00 -10.68 2.61
N SER A 154 15.12 -11.63 2.93
CA SER A 154 15.49 -12.97 3.38
C SER A 154 15.51 -14.01 2.24
N GLU A 155 14.87 -13.71 1.10
CA GLU A 155 14.83 -14.59 -0.07
C GLU A 155 16.24 -14.95 -0.56
N ALA A 156 16.52 -16.26 -0.66
CA ALA A 156 17.84 -16.75 -1.08
C ALA A 156 18.13 -16.37 -2.54
N GLY A 157 19.26 -15.70 -2.77
CA GLY A 157 19.64 -15.21 -4.10
C GLY A 157 18.98 -13.88 -4.50
N SER A 158 18.06 -13.33 -3.71
CA SER A 158 17.50 -11.98 -3.92
C SER A 158 18.58 -10.91 -4.01
N LYS A 159 18.36 -9.88 -4.84
CA LYS A 159 19.30 -8.74 -4.93
C LYS A 159 19.36 -7.93 -3.64
N LEU A 160 18.27 -7.81 -2.88
CA LEU A 160 18.29 -7.11 -1.59
C LEU A 160 19.15 -7.85 -0.55
N ASN A 161 19.01 -9.18 -0.46
CA ASN A 161 19.84 -10.04 0.41
C ASN A 161 21.35 -9.88 0.11
N ARG A 162 21.72 -9.69 -1.17
CA ARG A 162 23.12 -9.41 -1.57
C ARG A 162 23.62 -8.01 -1.24
N LEU A 163 22.73 -7.02 -1.15
CA LEU A 163 23.05 -5.64 -0.76
C LEU A 163 23.12 -5.48 0.76
N PHE A 164 22.32 -6.26 1.49
CA PHE A 164 22.22 -6.27 2.95
C PHE A 164 22.48 -7.68 3.51
N PRO A 165 23.67 -8.26 3.32
CA PRO A 165 23.97 -9.57 3.88
C PRO A 165 23.93 -9.49 5.41
N PRO A 166 23.41 -10.51 6.13
CA PRO A 166 23.24 -10.46 7.59
C PRO A 166 24.52 -10.15 8.38
N GLU A 167 25.67 -10.51 7.81
CA GLU A 167 27.03 -10.32 8.33
C GLU A 167 27.50 -8.85 8.34
N SER A 168 26.80 -7.95 7.64
CA SER A 168 27.23 -6.56 7.44
C SER A 168 26.85 -5.60 8.57
N GLU A 169 25.99 -6.02 9.50
CA GLU A 169 25.33 -5.18 10.51
C GLU A 169 24.57 -3.95 9.93
N ARG A 170 24.30 -3.93 8.61
CA ARG A 170 23.55 -2.86 7.92
C ARG A 170 22.11 -3.25 7.70
N TYR A 171 21.19 -2.51 8.32
CA TYR A 171 19.77 -2.85 8.31
C TYR A 171 18.95 -1.85 7.48
N LEU A 172 18.65 -2.24 6.23
CA LEU A 172 17.59 -1.65 5.41
C LEU A 172 16.34 -1.41 6.27
N ASN A 173 15.85 -0.17 6.34
CA ASN A 173 14.67 0.19 7.14
C ASN A 173 13.73 1.12 6.35
N ILE A 174 12.45 1.18 6.75
CA ILE A 174 11.45 2.08 6.14
C ILE A 174 10.95 3.04 7.22
N VAL A 175 11.00 4.35 6.93
CA VAL A 175 10.54 5.40 7.84
C VAL A 175 9.45 6.22 7.16
N LEU A 176 8.27 6.27 7.78
CA LEU A 176 7.10 6.98 7.27
C LEU A 176 6.81 8.24 8.10
N PHE A 177 6.97 9.41 7.50
CA PHE A 177 6.54 10.69 8.06
C PHE A 177 5.16 11.05 7.48
N ASP A 178 4.11 10.77 8.26
CA ASP A 178 2.72 10.81 7.78
C ASP A 178 2.08 12.18 8.07
N GLU A 179 1.46 12.80 7.06
CA GLU A 179 0.86 14.16 7.08
C GLU A 179 1.85 15.29 7.44
N ILE A 180 3.00 15.35 6.75
CA ILE A 180 4.13 16.25 7.05
C ILE A 180 3.78 17.76 7.03
N GLU A 181 2.71 18.17 6.35
CA GLU A 181 2.20 19.54 6.39
C GLU A 181 1.64 19.97 7.77
N LYS A 182 1.45 19.02 8.70
CA LYS A 182 0.98 19.28 10.07
C LYS A 182 2.12 19.46 11.08
N ALA A 183 3.38 19.21 10.69
CA ALA A 183 4.53 19.35 11.57
C ALA A 183 4.94 20.82 11.80
N HIS A 184 5.58 21.06 12.94
CA HIS A 184 6.31 22.31 13.17
C HIS A 184 7.52 22.41 12.23
N PRO A 185 7.85 23.57 11.62
CA PRO A 185 8.96 23.71 10.66
C PRO A 185 10.33 23.24 11.16
N LYS A 186 10.57 23.24 12.48
CA LYS A 186 11.79 22.66 13.08
C LYS A 186 11.98 21.16 12.72
N LEU A 187 10.90 20.41 12.49
CA LEU A 187 11.00 19.02 11.99
C LEU A 187 11.46 18.99 10.53
N TRP A 188 10.99 19.91 9.67
CA TRP A 188 11.45 19.99 8.29
C TRP A 188 12.96 20.31 8.22
N ASN A 189 13.45 21.21 9.08
CA ASN A 189 14.88 21.52 9.17
C ASN A 189 15.74 20.34 9.63
N LEU A 190 15.19 19.45 10.47
CA LEU A 190 15.87 18.22 10.87
C LEU A 190 15.85 17.17 9.74
N LEU A 191 14.72 17.07 9.03
CA LEU A 191 14.61 16.21 7.86
C LEU A 191 15.55 16.64 6.73
N LEU A 192 15.81 17.95 6.55
CA LEU A 192 16.83 18.43 5.61
C LEU A 192 18.21 17.79 5.91
N GLY A 193 18.69 17.84 7.15
CA GLY A 193 19.96 17.21 7.52
C GLY A 193 19.99 15.70 7.24
N ILE A 194 18.93 14.98 7.63
CA ILE A 194 18.81 13.53 7.37
C ILE A 194 18.82 13.21 5.86
N LEU A 195 18.18 14.04 5.03
CA LEU A 195 18.13 13.85 3.57
C LEU A 195 19.40 14.31 2.85
N GLU A 196 20.22 15.16 3.48
CA GLU A 196 21.44 15.72 2.89
C GLU A 196 22.70 14.94 3.27
N ASP A 197 22.87 14.66 4.57
CA ASP A 197 24.06 14.09 5.22
C ASP A 197 23.84 12.64 5.69
N GLY A 198 22.65 12.07 5.46
CA GLY A 198 22.31 10.67 5.78
C GLY A 198 22.32 10.31 7.26
N THR A 199 22.54 11.27 8.15
CA THR A 199 22.81 11.04 9.57
C THR A 199 22.11 12.10 10.44
N VAL A 200 21.95 11.82 11.74
CA VAL A 200 21.47 12.81 12.71
C VAL A 200 21.99 12.52 14.11
N VAL A 201 22.38 13.58 14.83
CA VAL A 201 22.67 13.51 16.26
C VAL A 201 21.40 13.77 17.05
N LEU A 202 21.03 12.82 17.89
CA LEU A 202 19.85 12.84 18.75
C LEU A 202 20.07 13.71 19.99
N GLY A 203 18.99 14.03 20.70
CA GLY A 203 19.02 14.89 21.89
C GLY A 203 19.87 14.31 23.02
N ASN A 204 19.93 12.98 23.15
CA ASN A 204 20.77 12.24 24.10
C ASN A 204 22.25 12.11 23.65
N ASN A 205 22.65 12.78 22.56
CA ASN A 205 23.96 12.68 21.89
C ASN A 205 24.27 11.32 21.24
N GLU A 206 23.28 10.46 21.01
CA GLU A 206 23.44 9.28 20.14
C GLU A 206 23.43 9.72 18.66
N GLU A 207 24.31 9.15 17.84
CA GLU A 207 24.29 9.33 16.38
C GLU A 207 23.47 8.20 15.74
N VAL A 208 22.69 8.53 14.70
CA VAL A 208 21.84 7.57 13.96
C VAL A 208 22.11 7.66 12.47
N ASP A 209 22.28 6.50 11.84
CA ASP A 209 22.55 6.31 10.42
C ASP A 209 21.25 6.02 9.65
N PHE A 210 20.85 6.99 8.82
CA PHE A 210 19.73 6.90 7.89
C PHE A 210 20.17 6.53 6.45
N ARG A 211 21.46 6.31 6.19
CA ARG A 211 21.96 5.95 4.85
C ARG A 211 21.47 4.58 4.39
N GLN A 212 20.94 3.77 5.32
CA GLN A 212 20.27 2.50 5.03
C GLN A 212 18.72 2.60 5.06
N SER A 213 18.16 3.81 5.05
CA SER A 213 16.71 4.06 5.13
C SER A 213 16.07 4.32 3.76
N ILE A 214 14.86 3.77 3.58
CA ILE A 214 13.86 4.28 2.63
C ILE A 214 13.00 5.28 3.41
N ILE A 215 13.11 6.57 3.09
CA ILE A 215 12.37 7.63 3.77
C ILE A 215 11.18 8.05 2.91
N ILE A 216 9.98 7.94 3.47
CA ILE A 216 8.72 8.25 2.78
C ILE A 216 7.96 9.31 3.58
N LEU A 217 7.64 10.42 2.93
CA LEU A 217 6.75 11.45 3.47
C LEU A 217 5.38 11.34 2.79
N THR A 218 4.29 11.49 3.54
CA THR A 218 2.96 11.72 2.95
C THR A 218 2.52 13.15 3.18
N THR A 219 1.82 13.72 2.21
CA THR A 219 1.12 14.98 2.38
C THR A 219 -0.24 14.99 1.71
N ASN A 220 -1.16 15.77 2.27
CA ASN A 220 -2.44 16.10 1.63
C ASN A 220 -2.40 17.43 0.87
N VAL A 221 -1.26 18.14 0.86
CA VAL A 221 -1.08 19.40 0.12
C VAL A 221 -1.37 19.19 -1.37
N GLY A 222 -2.17 20.10 -1.94
CA GLY A 222 -2.55 20.07 -3.34
C GLY A 222 -3.77 19.21 -3.66
N SER A 223 -4.40 18.53 -2.68
CA SER A 223 -5.65 17.77 -2.86
C SER A 223 -6.69 18.51 -3.70
N ASP A 224 -6.97 19.76 -3.33
CA ASP A 224 -8.04 20.56 -3.92
C ASP A 224 -7.69 21.00 -5.34
N ALA A 225 -6.40 21.26 -5.59
CA ALA A 225 -5.87 21.61 -6.90
C ALA A 225 -5.83 20.42 -7.87
N MET A 226 -5.70 19.19 -7.35
CA MET A 226 -5.84 17.96 -8.15
C MET A 226 -7.31 17.65 -8.42
N GLY A 227 -8.19 17.75 -7.41
CA GLY A 227 -9.63 17.55 -7.55
C GLY A 227 -10.31 18.53 -8.51
N ALA A 228 -9.83 19.77 -8.60
CA ALA A 228 -10.36 20.77 -9.53
C ALA A 228 -10.28 20.35 -11.01
N HIS A 229 -9.28 19.57 -11.41
CA HIS A 229 -9.16 19.08 -12.80
C HIS A 229 -10.21 18.03 -13.15
N LEU A 230 -10.60 17.18 -12.20
CA LEU A 230 -11.69 16.22 -12.35
C LEU A 230 -13.07 16.90 -12.42
N GLY A 231 -13.21 18.11 -11.87
CA GLY A 231 -14.41 18.92 -12.04
C GLY A 231 -14.54 19.57 -13.43
N GLN A 232 -13.42 19.81 -14.12
CA GLN A 232 -13.40 20.51 -15.42
C GLN A 232 -13.68 19.58 -16.61
N THR A 233 -13.37 18.28 -16.51
CA THR A 233 -13.65 17.30 -17.57
C THR A 233 -15.15 17.14 -17.87
N ASN A 234 -16.03 17.37 -16.89
CA ASN A 234 -17.48 17.33 -17.07
C ASN A 234 -18.06 18.55 -17.81
N ILE A 235 -17.27 19.61 -18.07
CA ILE A 235 -17.73 20.80 -18.82
C ILE A 235 -17.18 20.78 -20.25
N GLY A 236 -17.42 19.65 -20.93
CA GLY A 236 -17.64 19.58 -22.37
C GLY A 236 -16.49 19.96 -23.31
N PHE A 237 -15.42 19.16 -23.35
CA PHE A 237 -14.59 19.03 -24.57
C PHE A 237 -14.04 17.59 -24.73
N SER A 238 -14.26 17.02 -25.92
CA SER A 238 -13.65 15.81 -26.51
C SER A 238 -13.22 14.66 -25.58
N ALA A 239 -14.03 13.58 -25.57
CA ALA A 239 -13.52 12.24 -25.29
C ALA A 239 -12.38 11.92 -26.29
N GLY A 240 -11.19 11.60 -25.77
CA GLY A 240 -9.96 11.48 -26.57
C GLY A 240 -8.83 12.46 -26.18
N THR A 241 -8.93 13.18 -25.06
CA THR A 241 -7.77 13.81 -24.43
C THR A 241 -6.84 12.74 -23.87
N ASP A 242 -5.54 12.76 -24.21
CA ASP A 242 -4.58 11.78 -23.70
C ASP A 242 -4.54 11.75 -22.17
N SER A 243 -4.72 10.56 -21.59
CA SER A 243 -4.51 10.32 -20.15
C SER A 243 -3.10 10.77 -19.71
N ALA A 244 -2.09 10.62 -20.57
CA ALA A 244 -0.74 11.12 -20.31
C ALA A 244 -0.67 12.66 -20.15
N LEU A 245 -1.45 13.42 -20.93
CA LEU A 245 -1.53 14.89 -20.81
C LEU A 245 -2.30 15.31 -19.55
N MET A 246 -3.43 14.65 -19.26
CA MET A 246 -4.19 14.90 -18.02
C MET A 246 -3.33 14.68 -16.78
N ASN A 247 -2.66 13.53 -16.69
CA ASN A 247 -1.81 13.19 -15.56
C ASN A 247 -0.64 14.15 -15.39
N LYS A 248 0.01 14.60 -16.48
CA LYS A 248 1.06 15.64 -16.43
C LYS A 248 0.53 16.97 -15.89
N ASN A 249 -0.68 17.38 -16.27
CA ASN A 249 -1.32 18.59 -15.74
C ASN A 249 -1.60 18.48 -14.23
N ILE A 250 -1.93 17.28 -13.74
CA ILE A 250 -2.11 16.98 -12.31
C ILE A 250 -0.77 17.02 -11.57
N GLU A 251 0.29 16.35 -12.07
CA GLU A 251 1.66 16.42 -11.52
C GLU A 251 2.14 17.87 -11.38
N GLU A 252 2.02 18.68 -12.46
CA GLU A 252 2.41 20.09 -12.45
C GLU A 252 1.57 20.93 -11.48
N SER A 253 0.32 20.56 -11.22
CA SER A 253 -0.58 21.28 -10.31
C SER A 253 -0.30 20.93 -8.84
N ALA A 254 -0.06 19.66 -8.55
CA ALA A 254 0.38 19.18 -7.24
C ALA A 254 1.72 19.83 -6.85
N LEU A 255 2.71 19.83 -7.76
CA LEU A 255 4.01 20.46 -7.52
C LEU A 255 3.91 21.99 -7.34
N ARG A 256 2.99 22.66 -8.05
CA ARG A 256 2.67 24.09 -7.83
C ARG A 256 1.99 24.36 -6.49
N ALA A 257 1.28 23.39 -5.90
CA ALA A 257 0.76 23.47 -4.55
C ALA A 257 1.85 23.19 -3.49
N ALA A 258 2.69 22.17 -3.69
CA ALA A 258 3.82 21.84 -2.82
C ALA A 258 4.73 23.06 -2.58
N LYS A 259 5.11 23.74 -3.67
CA LYS A 259 5.98 24.93 -3.67
C LYS A 259 5.40 26.17 -2.96
N LYS A 260 4.16 26.13 -2.47
CA LYS A 260 3.55 27.18 -1.63
C LYS A 260 3.63 26.85 -0.13
N VAL A 261 3.90 25.61 0.24
CA VAL A 261 3.88 25.11 1.63
C VAL A 261 5.29 24.71 2.08
N PHE A 262 6.03 24.01 1.20
CA PHE A 262 7.35 23.47 1.48
C PHE A 262 8.44 24.32 0.81
N PRO A 263 9.59 24.55 1.48
CA PRO A 263 10.75 25.20 0.87
C PRO A 263 11.21 24.46 -0.40
N PHE A 264 11.71 25.21 -1.39
CA PHE A 264 12.19 24.61 -2.64
C PHE A 264 13.41 23.70 -2.41
N GLU A 265 14.29 24.07 -1.48
CA GLU A 265 15.43 23.26 -1.02
C GLU A 265 14.96 21.87 -0.55
N PHE A 266 13.94 21.82 0.31
CA PHE A 266 13.35 20.59 0.83
C PHE A 266 12.77 19.70 -0.28
N LEU A 267 11.99 20.28 -1.20
CA LEU A 267 11.41 19.53 -2.33
C LEU A 267 12.46 18.95 -3.27
N ASN A 268 13.65 19.57 -3.37
CA ASN A 268 14.76 19.10 -4.19
C ASN A 268 15.66 18.06 -3.48
N ARG A 269 15.32 17.62 -2.26
CA ARG A 269 16.01 16.51 -1.56
C ARG A 269 15.34 15.15 -1.73
N PHE A 270 14.21 15.08 -2.41
CA PHE A 270 13.54 13.81 -2.74
C PHE A 270 13.98 13.30 -4.11
N ASP A 271 14.31 12.02 -4.20
CA ASP A 271 14.55 11.32 -5.47
C ASP A 271 13.29 11.34 -6.34
N ASP A 272 12.12 11.12 -5.72
CA ASP A 272 10.83 11.06 -6.40
C ASP A 272 9.71 11.74 -5.60
N ILE A 273 8.99 12.65 -6.25
CA ILE A 273 7.69 13.18 -5.79
C ILE A 273 6.61 12.42 -6.56
N ILE A 274 5.82 11.61 -5.86
CA ILE A 274 4.82 10.70 -6.45
C ILE A 274 3.41 11.22 -6.13
N THR A 275 2.65 11.55 -7.17
CA THR A 275 1.25 11.98 -7.04
C THR A 275 0.27 10.82 -7.09
N TYR A 276 -0.76 10.90 -6.25
CA TYR A 276 -1.89 9.98 -6.16
C TYR A 276 -3.18 10.72 -6.51
N HIS A 277 -3.97 10.11 -7.38
CA HIS A 277 -5.21 10.68 -7.91
C HIS A 277 -6.41 10.34 -7.02
N THR A 278 -7.50 11.10 -7.14
CA THR A 278 -8.77 10.74 -6.51
C THR A 278 -9.25 9.37 -7.01
N LEU A 279 -9.88 8.59 -6.14
CA LEU A 279 -10.42 7.28 -6.52
C LEU A 279 -11.74 7.46 -7.31
N GLU A 280 -11.82 6.81 -8.46
CA GLU A 280 -13.03 6.68 -9.25
C GLU A 280 -13.91 5.52 -8.72
N GLU A 281 -15.13 5.39 -9.24
CA GLU A 281 -16.12 4.43 -8.74
C GLU A 281 -15.66 2.97 -8.90
N ASP A 282 -15.14 2.62 -10.07
CA ASP A 282 -14.53 1.31 -10.37
C ASP A 282 -13.38 0.97 -9.40
N HIS A 283 -12.61 1.98 -8.96
CA HIS A 283 -11.55 1.79 -7.97
C HIS A 283 -12.11 1.46 -6.58
N LEU A 284 -13.31 1.92 -6.23
CA LEU A 284 -13.97 1.56 -4.97
C LEU A 284 -14.46 0.11 -4.96
N TYR A 285 -14.92 -0.43 -6.10
CA TYR A 285 -15.24 -1.87 -6.22
C TYR A 285 -14.00 -2.74 -6.01
N GLY A 286 -12.88 -2.43 -6.66
CA GLY A 286 -11.63 -3.19 -6.46
C GLY A 286 -11.11 -3.14 -5.02
N ILE A 287 -11.30 -2.01 -4.30
CA ILE A 287 -10.97 -1.92 -2.87
C ILE A 287 -11.99 -2.68 -2.02
N LEU A 288 -13.27 -2.70 -2.40
CA LEU A 288 -14.29 -3.49 -1.73
C LEU A 288 -14.00 -4.98 -1.84
N ASP A 289 -13.63 -5.52 -3.00
CA ASP A 289 -13.27 -6.93 -3.16
C ASP A 289 -12.06 -7.32 -2.28
N ILE A 290 -11.06 -6.43 -2.15
CA ILE A 290 -9.92 -6.62 -1.22
C ILE A 290 -10.40 -6.66 0.25
N LEU A 291 -11.38 -5.82 0.63
CA LEU A 291 -11.96 -5.81 1.97
C LEU A 291 -12.83 -7.05 2.22
N ILE A 292 -13.62 -7.48 1.24
CA ILE A 292 -14.45 -8.70 1.31
C ILE A 292 -13.55 -9.93 1.44
N GLY A 293 -12.46 -10.04 0.67
CA GLY A 293 -11.47 -11.09 0.82
C GLY A 293 -10.87 -11.15 2.24
N GLN A 294 -10.64 -10.00 2.89
CA GLN A 294 -10.22 -9.92 4.29
C GLN A 294 -11.32 -10.25 5.31
N VAL A 295 -12.60 -10.26 4.92
CA VAL A 295 -13.70 -10.80 5.75
C VAL A 295 -13.84 -12.30 5.53
N HIS A 296 -13.79 -12.79 4.29
CA HIS A 296 -13.85 -14.21 3.96
C HIS A 296 -12.66 -14.99 4.55
N GLN A 297 -11.43 -14.45 4.50
CA GLN A 297 -10.30 -15.03 5.24
C GLN A 297 -10.51 -15.07 6.76
N ARG A 298 -11.35 -14.19 7.32
CA ARG A 298 -11.74 -14.23 8.74
C ARG A 298 -12.88 -15.20 9.03
N SER A 299 -13.80 -15.45 8.09
CA SER A 299 -14.88 -16.44 8.28
C SER A 299 -14.32 -17.85 8.35
N LEU A 300 -13.41 -18.19 7.43
CA LEU A 300 -12.71 -19.49 7.38
C LEU A 300 -11.84 -19.77 8.62
N MET A 301 -11.36 -18.72 9.29
CA MET A 301 -10.44 -18.81 10.44
C MET A 301 -11.11 -18.51 11.79
N CYS A 302 -12.45 -18.44 11.85
CA CYS A 302 -13.19 -18.19 13.09
C CYS A 302 -13.55 -19.49 13.84
N ALA A 303 -14.30 -19.40 14.94
CA ALA A 303 -14.69 -20.55 15.75
C ALA A 303 -15.62 -21.53 15.02
N GLU A 304 -16.46 -21.03 14.11
CA GLU A 304 -17.40 -21.81 13.28
C GLU A 304 -17.14 -21.50 11.79
N PRO A 305 -16.13 -22.13 11.13
CA PRO A 305 -15.73 -21.78 9.77
C PRO A 305 -16.82 -21.91 8.70
N PHE A 306 -17.14 -20.79 8.03
CA PHE A 306 -18.21 -20.70 7.03
C PHE A 306 -17.75 -19.97 5.75
N LEU A 307 -18.38 -20.28 4.62
CA LEU A 307 -18.14 -19.61 3.34
C LEU A 307 -18.96 -18.31 3.27
N LEU A 308 -18.36 -17.24 2.73
CA LEU A 308 -19.01 -15.94 2.56
C LEU A 308 -19.02 -15.51 1.10
N GLU A 309 -20.22 -15.35 0.54
CA GLU A 309 -20.48 -14.77 -0.78
C GLU A 309 -21.22 -13.42 -0.63
N ILE A 310 -20.99 -12.47 -1.54
CA ILE A 310 -21.66 -11.16 -1.55
C ILE A 310 -22.04 -10.81 -2.99
N SER A 311 -23.34 -10.67 -3.25
CA SER A 311 -23.88 -10.39 -4.60
C SER A 311 -23.41 -9.04 -5.13
N ASP A 312 -23.35 -8.88 -6.46
CA ASP A 312 -22.94 -7.60 -7.07
C ASP A 312 -23.91 -6.45 -6.72
N GLN A 313 -25.19 -6.76 -6.44
CA GLN A 313 -26.14 -5.78 -5.90
C GLN A 313 -25.74 -5.33 -4.49
N ALA A 314 -25.37 -6.28 -3.62
CA ALA A 314 -24.86 -5.96 -2.29
C ALA A 314 -23.53 -5.19 -2.37
N LYS A 315 -22.63 -5.53 -3.30
CA LYS A 315 -21.40 -4.76 -3.57
C LYS A 315 -21.71 -3.32 -3.99
N ALA A 316 -22.61 -3.10 -4.94
CA ALA A 316 -22.98 -1.76 -5.39
C ALA A 316 -23.55 -0.92 -4.24
N ARG A 317 -24.46 -1.50 -3.46
CA ARG A 317 -25.06 -0.90 -2.25
C ARG A 317 -23.99 -0.58 -1.19
N LEU A 318 -22.98 -1.43 -1.02
CA LEU A 318 -21.83 -1.19 -0.11
C LEU A 318 -20.90 -0.08 -0.62
N VAL A 319 -20.65 0.01 -1.93
CA VAL A 319 -19.87 1.09 -2.54
C VAL A 319 -20.59 2.42 -2.39
N GLU A 320 -21.89 2.49 -2.70
CA GLU A 320 -22.72 3.70 -2.55
C GLU A 320 -22.69 4.22 -1.10
N ALA A 321 -22.96 3.34 -0.13
CA ALA A 321 -22.92 3.70 1.29
C ALA A 321 -21.50 4.05 1.81
N GLY A 322 -20.44 3.62 1.09
CA GLY A 322 -19.04 3.88 1.41
C GLY A 322 -18.39 5.04 0.64
N ARG A 323 -19.11 5.65 -0.31
CA ARG A 323 -18.58 6.66 -1.26
C ARG A 323 -18.47 8.04 -0.60
N ASP A 324 -17.24 8.54 -0.49
CA ASP A 324 -16.98 9.87 0.06
C ASP A 324 -15.89 10.60 -0.76
N LEU A 325 -16.25 11.76 -1.31
CA LEU A 325 -15.38 12.57 -2.17
C LEU A 325 -14.24 13.30 -1.41
N GLN A 326 -14.33 13.42 -0.09
CA GLN A 326 -13.31 14.08 0.76
C GLN A 326 -12.39 13.05 1.44
N TYR A 327 -12.95 11.90 1.84
CA TYR A 327 -12.25 10.86 2.61
C TYR A 327 -11.84 9.63 1.79
N GLY A 328 -12.20 9.56 0.50
CA GLY A 328 -11.84 8.45 -0.39
C GLY A 328 -12.38 7.12 0.11
N ALA A 329 -11.60 6.04 0.00
CA ALA A 329 -12.02 4.72 0.47
C ALA A 329 -11.99 4.54 2.01
N ARG A 330 -11.70 5.59 2.81
CA ARG A 330 -11.67 5.48 4.28
C ARG A 330 -13.01 5.01 4.90
N PRO A 331 -14.20 5.47 4.45
CA PRO A 331 -15.48 5.03 5.03
C PRO A 331 -15.87 3.61 4.62
N LEU A 332 -15.49 3.14 3.43
CA LEU A 332 -15.84 1.82 2.89
C LEU A 332 -15.53 0.67 3.86
N LYS A 333 -14.36 0.68 4.52
CA LYS A 333 -14.02 -0.29 5.57
C LYS A 333 -14.97 -0.22 6.77
N ARG A 334 -15.41 0.98 7.18
CA ARG A 334 -16.38 1.15 8.28
C ARG A 334 -17.76 0.60 7.89
N VAL A 335 -18.17 0.75 6.62
CA VAL A 335 -19.41 0.16 6.10
C VAL A 335 -19.33 -1.36 6.16
N VAL A 336 -18.26 -1.98 5.62
CA VAL A 336 -18.07 -3.44 5.68
C VAL A 336 -18.06 -3.98 7.12
N GLU A 337 -17.34 -3.35 8.06
CA GLU A 337 -17.34 -3.81 9.46
C GLU A 337 -18.72 -3.60 10.15
N LYS A 338 -19.44 -2.51 9.85
CA LYS A 338 -20.78 -2.21 10.39
C LYS A 338 -21.86 -3.14 9.83
N GLU A 339 -21.81 -3.47 8.54
CA GLU A 339 -22.95 -4.01 7.80
C GLU A 339 -22.74 -5.44 7.29
N ILE A 340 -21.50 -5.94 7.26
CA ILE A 340 -21.19 -7.36 7.00
C ILE A 340 -20.71 -8.04 8.28
N VAL A 341 -19.63 -7.54 8.89
CA VAL A 341 -18.98 -8.22 10.04
C VAL A 341 -19.83 -8.16 11.31
N THR A 342 -20.53 -7.05 11.57
CA THR A 342 -21.35 -6.91 12.78
C THR A 342 -22.62 -7.78 12.75
N PRO A 343 -23.38 -7.92 11.64
CA PRO A 343 -24.45 -8.93 11.56
C PRO A 343 -23.92 -10.37 11.67
N ILE A 344 -22.91 -10.72 10.89
CA ILE A 344 -22.29 -12.06 10.91
C ILE A 344 -21.86 -12.49 12.33
N SER A 345 -21.16 -11.61 13.07
CA SER A 345 -20.73 -11.95 14.43
C SER A 345 -21.89 -12.19 15.40
N ARG A 346 -23.05 -11.54 15.20
CA ARG A 346 -24.27 -11.82 15.98
C ARG A 346 -24.86 -13.18 15.62
N TYR A 347 -24.94 -13.52 14.34
CA TYR A 347 -25.50 -14.79 13.88
C TYR A 347 -24.65 -16.01 14.32
N ILE A 348 -23.32 -15.85 14.38
CA ILE A 348 -22.41 -16.84 15.00
C ILE A 348 -22.69 -16.94 16.51
N CYS A 349 -22.76 -15.82 17.23
CA CYS A 349 -23.06 -15.80 18.67
C CYS A 349 -24.50 -16.21 19.04
N SER A 350 -25.34 -16.55 18.07
CA SER A 350 -26.70 -17.08 18.26
C SER A 350 -26.90 -18.48 17.65
N ASP A 351 -25.82 -19.19 17.34
CA ASP A 351 -25.80 -20.55 16.74
C ASP A 351 -26.57 -20.70 15.41
N GLN A 352 -26.80 -19.58 14.70
CA GLN A 352 -27.52 -19.53 13.42
C GLN A 352 -26.59 -19.86 12.25
N ILE A 353 -25.37 -19.30 12.26
CA ILE A 353 -24.25 -19.73 11.40
C ILE A 353 -23.48 -20.83 12.13
N ARG A 354 -23.12 -21.90 11.41
CA ARG A 354 -22.35 -23.05 11.89
C ARG A 354 -21.27 -23.45 10.88
N LYS A 355 -20.27 -24.22 11.33
CA LYS A 355 -19.19 -24.73 10.47
C LYS A 355 -19.74 -25.49 9.26
N GLY A 356 -19.32 -25.11 8.05
CA GLY A 356 -19.75 -25.71 6.78
C GLY A 356 -20.96 -25.04 6.11
N ASP A 357 -21.54 -23.99 6.70
CA ASP A 357 -22.56 -23.17 6.05
C ASP A 357 -21.97 -22.27 4.95
N LEU A 358 -22.76 -22.01 3.90
CA LEU A 358 -22.57 -20.91 2.96
C LEU A 358 -23.50 -19.75 3.33
N ILE A 359 -22.94 -18.55 3.43
CA ILE A 359 -23.65 -17.32 3.75
C ILE A 359 -23.55 -16.37 2.55
N THR A 360 -24.66 -16.20 1.84
CA THR A 360 -24.76 -15.27 0.71
C THR A 360 -25.44 -13.99 1.16
N VAL A 361 -24.74 -12.87 1.02
CA VAL A 361 -25.26 -11.53 1.31
C VAL A 361 -25.81 -10.90 0.04
N ASP A 362 -27.06 -10.45 0.11
CA ASP A 362 -27.80 -9.88 -1.01
C ASP A 362 -28.56 -8.61 -0.57
N VAL A 363 -29.28 -7.94 -1.49
CA VAL A 363 -30.08 -6.74 -1.17
C VAL A 363 -31.55 -7.10 -1.00
N ASP A 364 -32.22 -6.46 -0.03
CA ASP A 364 -33.68 -6.52 0.09
C ASP A 364 -34.34 -5.67 -1.01
N GLY A 365 -35.16 -6.29 -1.86
CA GLY A 365 -35.91 -5.61 -2.91
C GLY A 365 -37.03 -4.68 -2.42
N VAL A 366 -37.34 -4.67 -1.13
CA VAL A 366 -38.34 -3.77 -0.51
C VAL A 366 -37.65 -2.61 0.21
N ASP A 367 -36.73 -2.91 1.13
CA ASP A 367 -36.16 -1.91 2.05
C ASP A 367 -34.74 -1.42 1.66
N GLY A 368 -34.09 -2.02 0.66
CA GLY A 368 -32.68 -1.71 0.30
C GLY A 368 -31.65 -2.10 1.38
N GLY A 369 -32.09 -2.83 2.41
CA GLY A 369 -31.25 -3.44 3.43
C GLY A 369 -30.33 -4.52 2.85
N LEU A 370 -29.35 -4.96 3.63
CA LEU A 370 -28.61 -6.18 3.31
C LEU A 370 -29.29 -7.36 3.99
N VAL A 371 -29.60 -8.40 3.23
CA VAL A 371 -30.17 -9.66 3.70
C VAL A 371 -29.11 -10.76 3.65
N PHE A 372 -29.17 -11.66 4.63
CA PHE A 372 -28.24 -12.77 4.78
C PHE A 372 -29.01 -14.06 4.56
N ARG A 373 -28.73 -14.76 3.45
CA ARG A 373 -29.26 -16.10 3.18
C ARG A 373 -28.22 -17.13 3.63
N LYS A 374 -28.70 -18.30 4.04
CA LYS A 374 -27.87 -19.39 4.57
C LYS A 374 -28.24 -20.70 3.91
N GLU A 375 -27.24 -21.35 3.34
CA GLU A 375 -27.32 -22.73 2.85
C GLU A 375 -26.49 -23.62 3.78
N THR A 376 -27.08 -24.71 4.27
CA THR A 376 -26.54 -25.47 5.41
C THR A 376 -25.71 -26.66 4.94
N GLY A 377 -24.45 -26.75 5.37
CA GLY A 377 -23.58 -27.89 5.04
C GLY A 377 -23.18 -27.99 3.57
N VAL A 378 -23.02 -26.84 2.89
CA VAL A 378 -22.61 -26.76 1.47
C VAL A 378 -21.16 -27.24 1.26
N THR A 379 -20.35 -27.28 2.33
CA THR A 379 -18.97 -27.79 2.25
C THR A 379 -18.63 -28.57 3.51
N SER A 380 -18.03 -29.75 3.35
CA SER A 380 -17.63 -30.61 4.45
C SER A 380 -16.38 -30.08 5.18
N TRP A 381 -16.13 -30.66 6.36
CA TRP A 381 -14.93 -30.38 7.15
C TRP A 381 -13.63 -30.70 6.38
N GLU A 382 -13.64 -31.76 5.59
CA GLU A 382 -12.47 -32.25 4.85
C GLU A 382 -12.22 -31.41 3.60
N GLU A 383 -13.28 -30.92 2.94
CA GLU A 383 -13.17 -29.98 1.82
C GLU A 383 -12.70 -28.58 2.27
N LEU A 384 -13.22 -28.05 3.39
CA LEU A 384 -12.75 -26.78 3.94
C LEU A 384 -11.27 -26.83 4.37
N GLU A 385 -10.76 -27.98 4.80
CA GLU A 385 -9.34 -28.19 5.12
C GLU A 385 -8.50 -28.51 3.86
N SER A 386 -9.08 -29.08 2.81
CA SER A 386 -8.38 -29.39 1.55
C SER A 386 -8.17 -28.16 0.64
N LEU A 387 -8.97 -27.10 0.82
CA LEU A 387 -8.67 -25.74 0.34
C LEU A 387 -7.34 -25.19 0.89
N GLY A 388 -6.75 -25.87 1.88
CA GLY A 388 -5.36 -25.73 2.30
C GLY A 388 -5.14 -24.66 3.37
N PRO A 389 -3.87 -24.39 3.73
CA PRO A 389 -3.55 -23.29 4.61
C PRO A 389 -3.80 -21.96 3.88
N PHE A 390 -5.01 -21.42 4.02
CA PHE A 390 -5.35 -20.07 3.57
C PHE A 390 -4.22 -19.10 3.96
N PRO A 391 -3.77 -18.23 3.05
CA PRO A 391 -2.52 -17.50 3.25
C PRO A 391 -2.60 -16.60 4.48
N GLN A 392 -2.00 -17.10 5.56
CA GLN A 392 -1.53 -16.30 6.67
C GLN A 392 -0.61 -15.21 6.09
N ASN A 393 -0.47 -14.07 6.77
CA ASN A 393 0.30 -12.94 6.22
C ASN A 393 1.82 -13.18 6.40
N GLN A 394 2.32 -14.27 5.82
CA GLN A 394 3.69 -14.76 5.70
C GLN A 394 3.77 -15.55 4.40
N TRP A 395 4.73 -15.25 3.51
CA TRP A 395 4.93 -16.03 2.29
C TRP A 395 5.43 -17.44 2.65
N SER A 396 4.86 -18.48 2.03
CA SER A 396 5.47 -19.82 2.07
C SER A 396 6.66 -19.87 1.11
N LYS A 397 7.67 -20.68 1.44
CA LYS A 397 8.87 -20.86 0.59
C LYS A 397 8.56 -21.54 -0.76
N ASN A 398 7.35 -22.09 -0.94
CA ASN A 398 6.95 -22.81 -2.14
C ASN A 398 6.12 -21.95 -3.12
N ASP A 399 5.57 -20.81 -2.66
CA ASP A 399 4.62 -19.95 -3.41
C ASP A 399 5.24 -19.26 -4.64
N LEU A 400 6.53 -19.48 -4.88
CA LEU A 400 7.34 -18.85 -5.91
C LEU A 400 7.92 -19.87 -6.92
N GLY A 401 7.46 -21.13 -6.86
CA GLY A 401 7.97 -22.26 -7.66
C GLY A 401 7.03 -22.81 -8.75
N VAL A 402 5.79 -22.33 -8.85
CA VAL A 402 4.79 -22.80 -9.82
C VAL A 402 4.31 -21.63 -10.70
N LYS A 403 3.80 -21.93 -11.90
CA LYS A 403 3.18 -20.95 -12.79
C LYS A 403 1.78 -20.61 -12.26
N ASP A 404 1.62 -19.46 -11.61
CA ASP A 404 0.33 -18.75 -11.49
C ASP A 404 0.10 -17.98 -12.81
N ASP A 405 -0.16 -18.70 -13.90
CA ASP A 405 -1.05 -18.14 -14.92
C ASP A 405 -2.48 -18.17 -14.36
N GLY A 406 -3.25 -17.10 -14.60
CA GLY A 406 -4.49 -16.79 -13.89
C GLY A 406 -5.69 -17.72 -14.16
N GLY A 407 -5.43 -18.97 -14.54
CA GLY A 407 -6.37 -20.08 -14.57
C GLY A 407 -6.81 -20.46 -13.17
N GLU A 408 -5.93 -20.91 -12.27
CA GLU A 408 -6.32 -21.53 -10.98
C GLU A 408 -7.31 -20.69 -10.15
N LYS A 409 -7.13 -19.36 -10.08
CA LYS A 409 -8.03 -18.47 -9.31
C LYS A 409 -9.36 -18.20 -10.00
N LYS A 410 -9.45 -18.47 -11.30
CA LYS A 410 -10.65 -18.35 -12.11
C LYS A 410 -11.36 -19.71 -12.20
N GLU A 411 -10.61 -20.81 -12.31
CA GLU A 411 -11.10 -22.18 -12.19
C GLU A 411 -11.70 -22.44 -10.80
N LEU A 412 -11.04 -22.09 -9.68
CA LEU A 412 -11.65 -22.20 -8.34
C LEU A 412 -12.97 -21.45 -8.22
N VAL A 413 -13.08 -20.26 -8.83
CA VAL A 413 -14.33 -19.47 -8.80
C VAL A 413 -15.38 -20.05 -9.75
N GLU A 414 -14.98 -20.56 -10.92
CA GLU A 414 -15.86 -21.16 -11.92
C GLU A 414 -16.32 -22.57 -11.51
N GLU A 415 -15.52 -23.35 -10.77
CA GLU A 415 -15.89 -24.62 -10.13
C GLU A 415 -16.89 -24.38 -8.98
N ILE A 416 -16.63 -23.42 -8.09
CA ILE A 416 -17.59 -23.00 -7.06
C ILE A 416 -18.90 -22.54 -7.72
N THR A 417 -18.82 -21.76 -8.80
CA THR A 417 -20.00 -21.32 -9.57
C THR A 417 -20.74 -22.49 -10.24
N GLN A 418 -20.03 -23.52 -10.72
CA GLN A 418 -20.65 -24.72 -11.31
C GLN A 418 -21.34 -25.62 -10.28
N VAL A 419 -20.76 -25.75 -9.08
CA VAL A 419 -21.42 -26.44 -7.95
C VAL A 419 -22.72 -25.70 -7.59
N VAL A 420 -22.65 -24.38 -7.40
CA VAL A 420 -23.83 -23.53 -7.11
C VAL A 420 -24.87 -23.59 -8.24
N ALA A 421 -24.46 -23.57 -9.52
CA ALA A 421 -25.38 -23.68 -10.66
C ALA A 421 -26.15 -25.02 -10.74
N THR A 422 -25.74 -26.02 -9.95
CA THR A 422 -26.43 -27.32 -9.84
C THR A 422 -27.43 -27.34 -8.67
N ALA A 423 -27.38 -26.38 -7.74
CA ALA A 423 -28.33 -26.24 -6.63
C ALA A 423 -29.65 -25.63 -7.14
N GLY A 424 -30.70 -26.45 -7.21
CA GLY A 424 -31.99 -26.06 -7.79
C GLY A 424 -32.73 -24.99 -6.97
N CYS A 425 -33.10 -23.90 -7.63
CA CYS A 425 -33.93 -22.84 -7.05
C CYS A 425 -35.26 -23.39 -6.48
N MET A 426 -35.58 -23.03 -5.23
CA MET A 426 -36.89 -23.27 -4.62
C MET A 426 -37.48 -22.00 -3.99
N THR A 427 -38.77 -21.80 -4.24
CA THR A 427 -39.55 -20.66 -3.76
C THR A 427 -40.49 -21.06 -2.61
N GLY A 428 -40.27 -20.48 -1.43
CA GLY A 428 -41.32 -20.08 -0.50
C GLY A 428 -41.87 -21.08 0.53
N ALA A 429 -42.25 -20.47 1.66
CA ALA A 429 -43.29 -20.85 2.65
C ALA A 429 -43.06 -22.04 3.62
N GLU A 430 -43.39 -21.75 4.89
CA GLU A 430 -43.80 -22.63 6.00
C GLU A 430 -42.75 -23.66 6.53
N ASP A 431 -42.63 -23.92 7.84
CA ASP A 431 -43.36 -23.41 9.03
C ASP A 431 -42.53 -22.40 9.87
#